data_AF-A0A3D2FSP6-F1
#
_entry.id   AF-A0A3D2FSP6-F1
#
_cell.length_a   1.000
_cell.length_b   1.000
_cell.length_c   1.000
_cell.angle_alpha   90.00
_cell.angle_beta   90.00
_cell.angle_gamma   90.00
#
_symmetry.space_group_name_H-M   'P 1'
#
loop_
_entity.id
_entity.type
_entity.pdbx_description
1 polymer ?
#
loop_
_entity_poly.entity_id
_entity_poly.type
_entity_poly.pdbx_seq_one_letter_code
_entity_poly.pdbx_strand_id
1 'polypeptide(L)' 'MDTLVLFILYGLFFAFLTALMADFKGYSVRQWFWLGFLLGFIATGILFFQPNIKQETDET' A
#
# COMPACT_ATOMS: atom_id res chain seq x y z
N MET A 1 5.84 -9.87 -13.93
CA MET A 1 4.49 -10.36 -13.58
C MET A 1 4.35 -10.46 -12.06
N ASP A 2 5.34 -11.04 -11.38
CA ASP A 2 5.32 -11.30 -9.94
C ASP A 2 5.31 -10.04 -9.06
N THR A 3 6.04 -8.99 -9.44
CA THR A 3 6.09 -7.73 -8.67
C THR A 3 4.75 -7.00 -8.59
N LEU A 4 3.95 -7.06 -9.67
CA LEU A 4 2.61 -6.47 -9.72
C LEU A 4 1.64 -7.25 -8.82
N VAL A 5 1.73 -8.58 -8.85
CA VAL A 5 0.92 -9.46 -7.98
C VAL A 5 1.28 -9.23 -6.50
N LEU A 6 2.58 -9.14 -6.18
CA LEU A 6 3.05 -8.81 -4.84
C LEU A 6 2.51 -7.44 -4.37
N PHE A 7 2.47 -6.46 -5.27
CA PHE A 7 1.93 -5.13 -4.95
C PHE A 7 0.45 -5.17 -4.60
N ILE A 8 -0.35 -5.85 -5.43
CA ILE A 8 -1.79 -5.99 -5.23
C ILE A 8 -2.07 -6.76 -3.95
N LEU A 9 -1.33 -7.84 -3.71
CA LEU A 9 -1.48 -8.67 -2.51
C LEU A 9 -1.11 -7.90 -1.23
N TYR A 10 -0.07 -7.06 -1.30
CA TYR A 10 0.34 -6.20 -0.19
C TYR A 10 -0.73 -5.15 0.14
N GLY A 11 -1.30 -4.50 -0.88
CA GLY A 11 -2.41 -3.56 -0.70
C GLY A 11 -3.67 -4.22 -0.13
N LEU A 12 -4.01 -5.42 -0.62
CA LEU A 12 -5.16 -6.19 -0.14
C LEU A 12 -4.96 -6.64 1.31
N PHE A 13 -3.75 -7.06 1.68
CA PHE A 13 -3.41 -7.45 3.05
C PHE A 13 -3.59 -6.29 4.03
N PHE A 14 -3.11 -5.09 3.68
CA PHE A 14 -3.29 -3.89 4.52
C PHE A 14 -4.76 -3.47 4.61
N ALA A 15 -5.52 -3.56 3.51
CA ALA A 15 -6.95 -3.27 3.53
C ALA A 15 -7.71 -4.24 4.45
N PHE A 16 -7.37 -5.53 4.40
CA PHE A 16 -7.96 -6.56 5.26
C PHE A 16 -7.57 -6.36 6.74
N LEU A 17 -6.29 -6.10 7.03
CA LEU A 17 -5.81 -5.85 8.39
C LEU A 17 -6.49 -4.61 9.00
N THR A 18 -6.67 -3.56 8.21
CA THR A 18 -7.35 -2.31 8.63
C THR A 18 -8.82 -2.56 8.93
N ALA A 19 -9.49 -3.37 8.10
CA ALA A 19 -10.89 -3.76 8.30
C ALA A 19 -11.05 -4.65 9.55
N LEU A 20 -10.13 -5.59 9.77
CA LEU A 20 -10.09 -6.43 10.97
C LEU A 20 -9.90 -5.60 12.24
N MET A 21 -8.97 -4.63 12.21
CA MET A 21 -8.72 -3.73 13.34
C MET A 21 -9.94 -2.85 13.66
N ALA A 22 -10.69 -2.45 12.63
CA ALA A 22 -11.92 -1.68 12.79
C ALA A 22 -13.05 -2.50 13.42
N ASP A 23 -13.17 -3.78 13.03
CA ASP A 23 -14.14 -4.72 13.58
C ASP A 23 -13.93 -4.93 15.09
N PHE A 24 -12.67 -5.12 15.53
CA PHE A 24 -12.34 -5.23 16.95
C PHE A 24 -12.70 -4.01 17.79
N LYS A 25 -12.79 -2.83 17.16
CA LYS A 25 -13.14 -1.58 17.83
C LYS A 25 -14.63 -1.21 17.69
N GLY A 26 -15.42 -2.03 17.00
CA GLY A 26 -16.84 -1.76 16.73
C GLY A 26 -17.09 -0.67 15.67
N TYR A 27 -16.09 -0.36 14.84
CA TYR A 27 -16.27 0.56 13.71
C TYR A 27 -16.79 -0.17 12.47
N SER A 28 -17.31 0.60 11.52
CA SER A 28 -17.79 0.10 10.24
C SER A 28 -16.65 -0.48 9.39
N VAL A 29 -16.58 -1.81 9.35
CA VAL A 29 -15.61 -2.60 8.56
C VAL A 29 -15.53 -2.11 7.11
N ARG A 30 -16.67 -1.78 6.48
CA ARG A 30 -16.73 -1.33 5.08
C ARG A 30 -16.03 0.02 4.85
N GLN A 31 -16.17 0.98 5.78
CA GLN A 31 -15.53 2.30 5.63
C GLN A 31 -14.03 2.19 5.87
N TRP A 32 -13.62 1.41 6.85
CA TRP A 32 -12.21 1.18 7.17
C TRP A 32 -11.48 0.31 6.14
N PHE A 33 -12.18 -0.62 5.50
CA PHE A 33 -11.66 -1.35 4.34
C PHE A 33 -11.34 -0.40 3.18
N TRP A 34 -12.25 0.54 2.88
CA TRP A 34 -12.02 1.57 1.86
C TRP A 34 -10.85 2.50 2.21
N LEU A 35 -10.67 2.84 3.49
CA LEU A 35 -9.51 3.60 3.97
C LEU A 35 -8.20 2.83 3.77
N GLY A 36 -8.16 1.55 4.16
CA GLY A 36 -6.98 0.71 3.96
C GLY A 36 -6.65 0.48 2.48
N PHE A 37 -7.68 0.35 1.63
CA PHE A 37 -7.50 0.28 0.18
C PHE A 37 -6.96 1.59 -0.42
N LEU A 38 -7.52 2.73 0.00
CA LEU A 38 -7.03 4.07 -0.40
C LEU A 38 -5.56 4.26 0.01
N LEU A 39 -5.20 3.82 1.22
CA LEU A 39 -3.83 3.89 1.72
C LEU A 39 -2.86 3.07 0.85
N GLY A 40 -3.24 1.84 0.49
CA GLY A 40 -2.46 1.00 -0.43
C GLY A 40 -2.32 1.64 -1.82
N PHE A 41 -3.38 2.28 -2.32
CA PHE A 41 -3.35 2.99 -3.60
C PHE A 41 -2.40 4.20 -3.58
N ILE A 42 -2.47 5.03 -2.53
CA ILE A 42 -1.58 6.19 -2.35
C ILE A 42 -0.13 5.74 -2.21
N ALA A 43 0.14 4.69 -1.43
CA ALA A 43 1.50 4.14 -1.28
C ALA A 43 2.08 3.66 -2.63
N THR A 44 1.25 3.03 -3.47
CA THR A 44 1.62 2.65 -4.85
C THR A 44 1.94 3.89 -5.69
N GLY A 45 1.07 4.89 -5.64
CA GLY A 45 1.25 6.15 -6.37
C GLY A 45 2.54 6.85 -5.98
N ILE A 46 2.84 6.91 -4.68
CA ILE A 46 4.10 7.47 -4.16
C ILE A 46 5.29 6.68 -4.70
N LEU A 47 5.28 5.35 -4.64
CA LEU A 47 6.40 4.55 -5.13
C LEU A 47 6.63 4.72 -6.64
N PHE A 48 5.55 4.89 -7.41
CA PHE A 48 5.63 5.10 -8.86
C PHE A 48 6.10 6.51 -9.24
N PHE A 49 5.69 7.52 -8.48
CA PHE A 49 6.13 8.91 -8.64
C PHE A 49 7.44 9.22 -7.93
N GLN A 50 7.96 8.29 -7.13
CA GLN A 50 9.20 8.48 -6.42
C GLN A 50 10.32 8.62 -7.46
N PRO A 51 10.98 9.78 -7.55
CA PRO A 51 12.09 9.95 -8.47
C PRO A 51 13.17 8.94 -8.08
N ASN A 52 13.57 8.12 -9.05
CA ASN A 52 14.68 7.20 -8.89
C ASN A 52 15.95 8.06 -8.85
N ILE A 53 16.35 8.49 -7.66
CA ILE A 53 17.71 9.00 -7.47
C ILE A 53 18.61 7.77 -7.57
N LYS A 54 18.91 7.36 -8.81
CA LYS A 54 20.12 6.58 -9.07
C LYS A 54 21.24 7.43 -8.50
N GLN A 55 21.82 6.97 -7.40
CA GLN A 55 23.13 7.47 -7.02
C GLN A 55 24.04 7.16 -8.20
N GLU A 56 24.44 8.22 -8.90
CA GLU A 56 25.61 8.21 -9.75
C GLU A 56 26.77 7.83 -8.82
N THR A 57 27.09 6.54 -8.78
CA THR A 57 28.41 6.10 -8.35
C THR A 57 29.35 6.66 -9.40
N ASP A 58 29.79 7.89 -9.16
CA ASP A 58 30.90 8.53 -9.85
C ASP A 58 32.15 7.76 -9.41
N GLU A 59 32.48 6.73 -10.19
CA GLU A 59 33.76 6.04 -10.12
C GLU A 59 34.81 6.93 -10.80
N THR A 60 35.44 7.82 -10.02
CA THR A 60 36.74 8.43 -10.36
C THR A 60 37.79 8.08 -9.32
#